data_AF-A0A0G0D3R3-F1
#
_entry.id   AF-A0A0G0D3R3-F1
#
_cell.length_a   1.000
_cell.length_b   1.000
_cell.length_c   1.000
_cell.angle_alpha   90.00
_cell.angle_beta   90.00
_cell.angle_gamma   90.00
#
_symmetry.space_group_name_H-M   'P 1'
#
loop_
_entity.id
_entity.type
_entity.pdbx_description
1 polymer ?
#
loop_
_entity_poly.entity_id
_entity_poly.type
_entity_poly.pdbx_seq_one_letter_code
_entity_poly.pdbx_strand_id
1 'polypeptide(L)'
;MSLAKEKGLDLVVVNRNTYPPIAKILDWGKYQYQIQKSKKKSFRAEIKEIQLKIKIEEHDFQTKAKRAEKFLQKYGKIKVGVML
;
A
#
# COMPACT_ATOMS: atom_id res chain seq x y z
N MET A 1 30.19 -19.34 -8.19
CA MET A 1 29.18 -20.30 -7.67
C MET A 1 29.60 -20.97 -6.37
N SER A 2 30.89 -21.26 -6.15
CA SER A 2 31.39 -21.98 -4.97
C SER A 2 30.95 -21.36 -3.64
N LEU A 3 31.11 -20.03 -3.48
CA LEU A 3 30.75 -19.32 -2.24
C LEU A 3 29.26 -19.39 -1.86
N ALA A 4 28.36 -19.54 -2.84
CA ALA A 4 26.92 -19.65 -2.59
C ALA A 4 26.56 -21.09 -2.18
N LYS A 5 27.14 -22.08 -2.88
CA LYS A 5 26.98 -23.52 -2.56
C LYS A 5 27.53 -23.86 -1.18
N GLU A 6 28.71 -23.34 -0.83
CA GLU A 6 29.33 -23.51 0.50
C GLU A 6 28.45 -22.98 1.63
N LYS A 7 27.63 -21.97 1.35
CA LYS A 7 26.71 -21.37 2.33
C LYS A 7 25.29 -21.91 2.25
N GLY A 8 25.00 -22.85 1.34
CA GLY A 8 23.64 -23.36 1.11
C GLY A 8 22.65 -22.28 0.62
N LEU A 9 23.14 -21.26 -0.09
CA LEU A 9 22.36 -20.11 -0.57
C LEU A 9 22.36 -20.05 -2.10
N ASP A 10 21.45 -19.26 -2.67
CA ASP A 10 21.34 -19.06 -4.12
C ASP A 10 22.15 -17.84 -4.59
N LEU A 11 22.75 -17.94 -5.78
CA LEU A 11 23.30 -16.79 -6.48
C LEU A 11 22.21 -16.20 -7.39
N VAL A 12 21.66 -15.04 -6.99
CA VAL A 12 20.52 -14.42 -7.66
C VAL A 12 20.95 -13.11 -8.32
N VAL A 13 20.67 -12.97 -9.63
CA VAL A 13 20.90 -11.71 -10.36
C VAL A 13 19.78 -10.73 -10.03
N VAL A 14 20.10 -9.67 -9.27
CA VAL A 14 19.12 -8.68 -8.79
C VAL A 14 18.96 -7.50 -9.74
N ASN A 15 19.98 -7.18 -10.53
CA ASN A 15 19.92 -6.12 -11.53
C ASN A 15 20.65 -6.57 -12.80
N ARG A 16 19.90 -6.64 -13.91
CA ARG A 16 20.41 -7.02 -15.23
C ARG A 16 20.76 -5.81 -16.11
N ASN A 17 20.39 -4.60 -15.70
CA ASN A 17 20.54 -3.39 -16.52
C ASN A 17 21.90 -2.71 -16.36
N THR A 18 22.77 -3.22 -15.48
CA THR A 18 24.13 -2.72 -15.28
C THR A 18 25.15 -3.63 -15.96
N TYR A 19 26.23 -3.05 -16.46
CA TYR A 19 27.40 -3.79 -16.93
C TYR A 19 28.58 -3.50 -15.97
N PRO A 20 29.05 -4.48 -15.18
CA PRO A 20 28.59 -5.87 -15.12
C PRO A 20 27.25 -6.06 -14.38
N PRO A 21 26.52 -7.17 -14.65
CA PRO A 21 25.31 -7.51 -13.92
C PRO A 21 25.58 -7.73 -12.44
N ILE A 22 24.71 -7.19 -11.59
CA ILE A 22 24.88 -7.30 -10.13
C ILE A 22 24.14 -8.54 -9.63
N ALA A 23 24.89 -9.50 -9.10
CA ALA A 23 24.38 -10.69 -8.44
C ALA A 23 24.57 -10.59 -6.91
N LYS A 24 23.60 -11.10 -6.15
CA LYS A 24 23.67 -11.23 -4.69
C LYS A 24 23.51 -12.70 -4.29
N ILE A 25 24.19 -13.09 -3.21
CA ILE A 25 24.02 -14.40 -2.59
C ILE A 25 22.91 -14.27 -1.55
N LEU A 26 21.79 -14.95 -1.75
CA LEU A 26 20.60 -14.88 -0.89
C LEU A 26 19.73 -16.13 -1.03
N ASP A 27 18.88 -16.40 -0.04
CA ASP A 27 17.84 -17.44 -0.13
C ASP A 27 16.67 -16.91 -0.98
N TRP A 28 16.44 -17.54 -2.14
CA TRP A 28 15.42 -17.09 -3.07
C TRP A 28 14.00 -17.22 -2.51
N GLY A 29 13.70 -18.30 -1.79
CA GLY A 29 12.38 -18.56 -1.21
C GLY A 29 12.01 -17.53 -0.15
N LYS A 30 12.94 -17.25 0.78
CA LYS A 30 12.76 -16.23 1.83
C LYS A 30 12.61 -14.83 1.23
N TYR A 31 13.38 -14.51 0.20
CA TYR A 31 13.31 -13.24 -0.50
C TYR A 31 11.97 -13.03 -1.21
N GLN A 32 11.49 -14.04 -1.95
CA GLN A 32 10.16 -14.00 -2.58
C GLN A 32 9.04 -13.84 -1.55
N TYR A 33 9.11 -14.56 -0.43
CA TYR A 33 8.15 -14.41 0.66
C TYR A 33 8.13 -12.99 1.23
N GLN A 34 9.29 -12.38 1.47
CA GLN A 34 9.39 -11.00 1.96
C GLN A 34 8.81 -9.98 0.96
N ILE A 35 9.08 -10.14 -0.34
CA ILE A 35 8.50 -9.30 -1.40
C ILE A 35 6.97 -9.44 -1.43
N GLN A 36 6.45 -10.66 -1.39
CA GLN A 36 5.01 -10.87 -1.40
C GLN A 36 4.34 -10.26 -0.15
N LYS A 37 4.97 -10.39 1.01
CA LYS A 37 4.51 -9.79 2.26
C LYS A 37 4.53 -8.26 2.22
N SER A 38 5.54 -7.65 1.60
CA SER A 38 5.63 -6.19 1.46
C SER A 38 4.65 -5.64 0.43
N LYS A 39 4.45 -6.33 -0.70
CA LYS A 39 3.43 -5.97 -1.71
C LYS A 39 2.02 -6.01 -1.15
N LYS A 40 1.69 -6.98 -0.30
CA LYS A 40 0.38 -7.05 0.38
C LYS A 40 0.13 -5.89 1.36
N LYS A 41 1.18 -5.18 1.79
CA LYS A 41 1.07 -3.99 2.66
C LYS A 41 0.86 -2.68 1.91
N SER A 42 0.76 -2.66 0.58
CA SER A 42 0.41 -1.42 -0.13
C SER A 42 -1.01 -1.03 0.28
N PHE A 43 -1.12 -0.07 1.19
CA PHE A 43 -2.36 0.61 1.53
C PHE A 43 -2.82 1.30 0.24
N ARG A 44 -3.72 0.67 -0.52
CA ARG A 44 -4.45 1.38 -1.57
C ARG A 44 -5.11 2.56 -0.85
N ALA A 45 -4.80 3.78 -1.28
CA ALA A 45 -5.44 4.97 -0.75
C ALA A 45 -6.93 4.91 -1.13
N GLU A 46 -7.72 4.26 -0.29
CA GLU A 46 -9.17 4.20 -0.43
C GLU A 46 -9.73 5.58 -0.09
N ILE A 47 -10.11 6.33 -1.11
CA ILE A 47 -10.82 7.60 -0.93
C ILE A 47 -12.26 7.27 -0.57
N LYS A 48 -12.69 7.68 0.64
CA LYS A 48 -14.11 7.57 1.04
C LYS A 48 -14.88 8.79 0.58
N GLU A 49 -16.10 8.57 0.11
CA GLU A 49 -17.01 9.64 -0.31
C GLU A 49 -18.11 9.89 0.72
N ILE A 50 -18.45 11.16 0.93
CA ILE A 50 -19.58 11.61 1.75
C ILE A 50 -20.47 12.49 0.89
N GLN A 51 -21.74 12.11 0.81
CA GLN A 51 -22.76 12.86 0.09
C GLN A 51 -23.69 13.56 1.07
N LEU A 52 -23.89 14.85 0.82
CA LEU A 52 -24.80 15.75 1.52
C LEU A 52 -25.98 16.08 0.60
N LYS A 53 -27.18 16.23 1.16
CA LYS A 53 -28.38 16.67 0.44
C LYS A 53 -28.54 18.18 0.61
N ILE A 54 -29.18 18.87 -0.34
CA ILE A 54 -29.49 20.31 -0.19
C ILE A 54 -30.36 20.58 1.05
N LYS A 55 -31.40 19.77 1.24
CA LYS A 55 -32.32 19.87 2.38
C LYS A 55 -31.87 18.96 3.52
N ILE A 56 -30.63 19.13 3.98
CA ILE A 56 -30.11 18.38 5.13
C ILE A 56 -30.52 19.06 6.44
N GLU A 57 -30.97 18.26 7.41
CA GLU A 57 -31.23 18.75 8.76
C GLU A 57 -29.93 18.83 9.58
N GLU A 58 -29.91 19.71 10.58
CA GLU A 58 -28.78 19.96 11.50
C GLU A 58 -28.21 18.66 12.09
N HIS A 59 -29.07 17.75 12.53
CA HIS A 59 -28.66 16.49 13.14
C HIS A 59 -27.97 15.53 12.15
N ASP A 60 -28.48 15.42 10.92
CA ASP A 60 -27.88 14.59 9.88
C ASP A 60 -26.54 15.19 9.43
N PHE A 61 -26.47 16.52 9.31
CA PHE A 61 -25.22 17.22 9.01
C PHE A 61 -24.13 16.94 10.04
N GLN A 62 -24.43 17.08 11.34
CA GLN A 62 -23.47 16.80 12.40
C GLN A 62 -22.99 15.34 12.38
N THR A 63 -23.88 14.39 12.06
CA THR A 63 -23.53 12.97 11.94
C THR A 63 -22.60 12.72 10.76
N LYS A 64 -22.87 13.33 9.60
CA LYS A 64 -22.03 13.27 8.40
C LYS A 64 -20.66 13.92 8.63
N ALA A 65 -20.61 15.05 9.34
CA ALA A 65 -19.38 15.76 9.70
C ALA A 65 -18.48 14.91 10.61
N LYS A 66 -19.03 14.31 11.68
CA LYS A 66 -18.27 13.37 12.54
C LYS A 66 -17.75 12.16 11.77
N ARG A 67 -18.50 11.68 10.77
CA ARG A 67 -18.06 10.59 9.91
C ARG A 67 -16.93 11.04 8.96
N ALA A 68 -17.00 12.27 8.45
CA ALA A 68 -15.96 12.87 7.62
C ALA A 68 -14.64 12.99 8.37
N GLU A 69 -14.68 13.47 9.61
CA GLU A 69 -13.51 13.59 10.48
C GLU A 69 -12.85 12.23 10.72
N LYS A 70 -13.64 11.19 11.06
CA LYS A 70 -13.13 9.82 11.23
C LYS A 70 -12.48 9.26 9.96
N PHE A 71 -13.06 9.55 8.80
CA PHE A 71 -12.51 9.10 7.52
C PHE A 71 -11.24 9.87 7.14
N LEU A 72 -11.17 11.16 7.45
CA LEU A 72 -9.97 11.96 7.22
C LEU A 72 -8.80 11.45 8.09
N GLN A 73 -9.05 11.15 9.37
CA GLN A 73 -8.03 10.59 10.26
C GLN A 73 -7.53 9.21 9.81
N LYS A 74 -8.40 8.35 9.26
CA LYS A 74 -8.04 6.97 8.87
C LYS A 74 -7.45 6.84 7.47
N TYR A 75 -7.92 7.64 6.51
CA TYR A 75 -7.59 7.48 5.08
C TYR A 75 -6.87 8.70 4.49
N GLY A 76 -6.73 9.79 5.24
CA GLY A 76 -6.03 11.01 4.83
C GLY A 76 -6.74 11.85 3.78
N LYS A 77 -7.59 11.26 2.93
CA LYS A 77 -8.34 11.94 1.89
C LYS A 77 -9.78 11.44 1.80
N ILE A 78 -10.70 12.38 1.69
CA ILE A 78 -12.12 12.13 1.47
C ILE A 78 -12.61 12.98 0.29
N LYS A 79 -13.70 12.54 -0.35
CA LYS A 79 -14.43 13.32 -1.36
C LYS A 79 -15.78 13.71 -0.78
N VAL A 80 -16.12 14.99 -0.82
CA VAL A 80 -17.44 15.47 -0.37
C VAL A 80 -18.20 15.97 -1.59
N GLY A 81 -19.44 15.49 -1.74
CA GLY A 81 -20.35 15.88 -2.81
C GLY A 81 -21.68 16.36 -2.26
N VAL A 82 -22.31 17.31 -2.96
CA VAL A 82 -23.67 17.76 -2.68
C VAL A 82 -24.57 17.21 -3.78
N MET A 83 -25.63 16.51 -3.40
CA MET A 83 -26.65 16.00 -4.31
C MET A 83 -27.87 16.92 -4.23
N LEU A 84 -28.35 17.34 -5.40
CA LEU A 84 -29.54 18.18 -5.57
C LEU A 84 -30.80 17.47 -5.06
#